data_AF-A0A1T5EYI8-F1
#
_entry.id   AF-A0A1T5EYI8-F1
#
_cell.length_a   1.000
_cell.length_b   1.000
_cell.length_c   1.000
_cell.angle_alpha   90.00
_cell.angle_beta   90.00
_cell.angle_gamma   90.00
#
_symmetry.space_group_name_H-M   'P 1'
#
loop_
_entity.id
_entity.type
_entity.pdbx_description
1 polymer ?
#
loop_
_entity_poly.entity_id
_entity_poly.type
_entity_poly.pdbx_seq_one_letter_code
_entity_poly.pdbx_strand_id
1 'polypeptide(L)'
;MTAKNYTGLLGVILVLVGGMCPMLRVPIFGNWNYWDIDTVLASIVYSLSALALIAAVTRKQGLLRFSGWLLLLMLVFTLTAVYFKANDYFSFIPLKKLAAAATRMIKFKWIGWGLMFAGTFIIILFSGKEKVSLKTSPKMPG
;
A
#
# COMPACT_ATOMS: atom_id res chain seq x y z
N MET A 1 -24.63 5.47 -1.15
CA MET A 1 -23.29 5.78 -1.70
C MET A 1 -23.08 4.94 -2.96
N THR A 2 -22.27 5.34 -3.93
CA THR A 2 -22.04 4.58 -5.17
C THR A 2 -21.13 3.37 -4.93
N ALA A 3 -21.32 2.25 -5.64
CA ALA A 3 -20.52 1.03 -5.55
C ALA A 3 -18.98 1.26 -5.61
N LYS A 4 -18.55 2.26 -6.39
CA LYS A 4 -17.14 2.66 -6.53
C LYS A 4 -16.52 3.25 -5.24
N ASN A 5 -17.32 3.86 -4.38
CA ASN A 5 -16.81 4.42 -3.13
C ASN A 5 -16.60 3.32 -2.08
N TYR A 6 -17.47 2.31 -2.06
CA TYR A 6 -17.30 1.14 -1.18
C TYR A 6 -16.05 0.34 -1.52
N THR A 7 -15.74 0.17 -2.81
CA THR A 7 -14.50 -0.49 -3.25
C THR A 7 -13.26 0.34 -2.90
N GLY A 8 -13.32 1.66 -3.01
CA GLY A 8 -12.26 2.54 -2.51
C GLY A 8 -12.04 2.40 -0.99
N LEU A 9 -13.13 2.34 -0.21
CA LEU A 9 -13.08 2.10 1.23
C LEU A 9 -12.46 0.74 1.57
N LEU A 10 -12.88 -0.32 0.86
CA LEU A 10 -12.33 -1.67 1.01
C LEU A 10 -10.83 -1.70 0.68
N GLY A 11 -10.41 -1.01 -0.38
CA GLY A 11 -9.01 -0.89 -0.74
C GLY A 11 -8.18 -0.23 0.37
N VAL A 12 -8.69 0.85 0.97
CA VAL A 12 -8.04 1.52 2.12
C VAL A 12 -7.94 0.59 3.32
N ILE A 13 -9.03 -0.13 3.65
CA ILE A 13 -9.04 -1.11 4.75
C ILE A 13 -7.99 -2.20 4.50
N LEU A 14 -7.88 -2.72 3.27
CA LEU A 14 -6.86 -3.70 2.92
C LEU A 14 -5.43 -3.18 3.12
N VAL A 15 -5.16 -1.92 2.77
CA VAL A 15 -3.84 -1.31 2.98
C VAL A 15 -3.54 -1.20 4.47
N LEU A 16 -4.49 -0.76 5.29
CA LEU A 16 -4.32 -0.64 6.75
C LEU A 16 -4.09 -2.00 7.41
N VAL A 17 -4.92 -3.00 7.08
CA VAL A 17 -4.79 -4.37 7.62
C VAL A 17 -3.49 -5.02 7.12
N GLY A 18 -3.12 -4.78 5.86
CA GLY A 18 -1.85 -5.22 5.30
C GLY A 18 -0.65 -4.62 6.04
N GLY A 19 -0.72 -3.34 6.38
CA GLY A 19 0.30 -2.61 7.16
C GLY A 19 0.55 -3.19 8.55
N MET A 20 -0.50 -3.67 9.21
CA MET A 20 -0.42 -4.30 10.53
C MET A 20 0.00 -5.77 10.47
N CYS A 21 -0.13 -6.41 9.32
CA CYS A 21 0.28 -7.79 9.13
C CYS A 21 1.81 -7.91 9.19
N PRO A 22 2.34 -9.03 9.70
CA PRO A 22 3.78 -9.23 9.76
C PRO A 22 4.35 -9.38 8.35
N MET A 23 5.31 -8.52 8.01
CA MET A 23 5.94 -8.43 6.68
C MET A 23 7.36 -8.98 6.66
N LEU A 24 8.05 -8.87 7.79
CA LEU A 24 9.38 -9.41 7.96
C LEU A 24 9.39 -10.32 9.18
N ARG A 25 10.12 -11.43 9.12
CA ARG A 25 10.49 -12.18 10.31
C ARG A 25 11.98 -12.05 10.52
N VAL A 26 12.37 -11.32 11.55
CA VAL A 26 13.75 -11.15 12.00
C VAL A 26 14.04 -12.25 13.04
N PRO A 27 15.15 -12.98 12.93
CA PRO A 27 15.42 -14.13 13.80
C PRO A 27 15.47 -13.79 15.30
N ILE A 28 15.89 -12.58 15.66
CA ILE A 28 16.07 -12.15 17.07
C ILE A 28 14.84 -11.42 17.60
N PHE A 29 14.25 -10.54 16.80
CA PHE A 29 13.16 -9.65 17.24
C PHE A 29 11.76 -10.18 16.89
N GLY A 30 11.65 -11.26 16.10
CA GLY A 30 10.37 -11.88 15.77
C GLY A 30 9.70 -11.30 14.52
N ASN A 31 8.37 -11.22 14.53
CA ASN A 31 7.57 -10.74 13.40
C ASN A 31 7.47 -9.22 13.44
N TRP A 32 7.96 -8.56 12.39
CA TRP A 32 7.87 -7.11 12.22
C TRP A 32 6.78 -6.76 11.24
N ASN A 33 5.95 -5.81 11.63
CA ASN A 33 4.99 -5.15 10.76
C ASN A 33 5.64 -3.91 10.12
N TYR A 34 4.85 -3.12 9.40
CA TYR A 34 5.35 -1.94 8.71
C TYR A 34 5.93 -0.86 9.65
N TRP A 35 5.35 -0.71 10.85
CA TRP A 35 5.78 0.23 11.88
C TRP A 35 7.13 -0.14 12.49
N ASP A 36 7.38 -1.44 12.68
CA ASP A 36 8.65 -1.96 13.21
C ASP A 36 9.79 -1.83 12.20
N ILE A 37 9.48 -1.91 10.90
CA ILE A 37 10.46 -1.81 9.83
C ILE A 37 10.97 -0.38 9.68
N ASP A 38 10.05 0.57 9.52
CA ASP A 38 10.38 1.98 9.39
C ASP A 38 9.18 2.87 9.74
N THR A 39 9.24 3.51 10.89
CA THR A 39 8.16 4.36 11.41
C THR A 39 7.85 5.54 10.49
N VAL A 40 8.85 6.11 9.82
CA VAL A 40 8.66 7.25 8.91
C VAL A 40 7.88 6.78 7.69
N LEU A 41 8.31 5.69 7.08
CA LEU A 41 7.63 5.12 5.92
C LEU A 41 6.20 4.66 6.24
N ALA A 42 6.01 4.07 7.42
CA ALA A 42 4.70 3.74 7.94
C ALA A 42 3.79 4.96 8.09
N SER A 43 4.29 6.03 8.69
CA SER A 43 3.51 7.26 8.87
C SER A 43 3.05 7.86 7.53
N ILE A 44 3.88 7.80 6.48
CA ILE A 44 3.54 8.32 5.16
C ILE A 44 2.46 7.47 4.49
N VAL A 45 2.58 6.13 4.52
CA VAL A 45 1.56 5.23 3.94
C VAL A 45 0.22 5.34 4.67
N TYR A 46 0.22 5.47 5.99
CA TYR A 46 -1.00 5.66 6.76
C TYR A 46 -1.63 7.04 6.50
N SER A 47 -0.81 8.09 6.34
CA SER A 47 -1.29 9.42 5.97
C SER A 47 -1.92 9.43 4.57
N LEU A 48 -1.28 8.75 3.60
CA LEU A 48 -1.83 8.57 2.26
C LEU A 48 -3.11 7.75 2.25
N SER A 49 -3.19 6.74 3.11
CA SER A 49 -4.41 5.94 3.30
C SER A 49 -5.55 6.78 3.89
N ALA A 50 -5.25 7.68 4.82
CA ALA A 50 -6.21 8.65 5.34
C ALA A 50 -6.69 9.64 4.26
N LEU A 51 -5.78 10.13 3.40
CA LEU A 51 -6.15 10.95 2.24
C LEU A 51 -7.05 10.19 1.25
N ALA A 52 -6.74 8.92 0.98
CA ALA A 52 -7.57 8.06 0.13
C ALA A 52 -8.95 7.84 0.74
N LEU A 53 -9.05 7.68 2.07
CA LEU A 53 -10.31 7.58 2.79
C LEU A 53 -11.16 8.85 2.64
N ILE A 54 -10.56 10.02 2.85
CA ILE A 54 -11.23 11.32 2.67
C ILE A 54 -11.71 11.47 1.22
N ALA A 55 -10.89 11.09 0.25
CA ALA A 55 -11.25 11.13 -1.17
C ALA A 55 -12.43 10.20 -1.49
N ALA A 56 -12.48 9.00 -0.90
CA ALA A 56 -13.57 8.05 -1.06
C ALA A 56 -14.88 8.58 -0.44
N VAL A 57 -14.82 9.17 0.75
CA VAL A 57 -15.99 9.75 1.45
C VAL A 57 -16.53 10.98 0.73
N THR A 58 -15.63 11.87 0.28
CA THR A 58 -15.99 13.09 -0.50
C THR A 58 -16.35 12.80 -1.96
N ARG A 59 -16.29 11.54 -2.39
CA ARG A 59 -16.59 11.08 -3.76
C ARG A 59 -15.71 11.73 -4.84
N LYS A 60 -14.55 12.26 -4.46
CA LYS A 60 -13.59 12.89 -5.38
C LYS A 60 -12.74 11.81 -6.04
N GLN A 61 -13.27 11.22 -7.12
CA GLN A 61 -12.58 10.15 -7.87
C GLN A 61 -11.17 10.56 -8.34
N GLY A 62 -10.99 11.81 -8.78
CA GLY A 62 -9.66 12.31 -9.16
C GLY A 62 -8.63 12.23 -8.03
N LEU A 63 -9.02 12.64 -6.82
CA LEU A 63 -8.15 12.61 -5.65
C LEU A 63 -7.90 11.17 -5.17
N LEU A 64 -8.92 10.30 -5.24
CA LEU A 64 -8.80 8.87 -4.90
C LEU A 64 -7.82 8.15 -5.84
N ARG A 65 -7.80 8.54 -7.12
CA ARG A 65 -6.86 8.00 -8.12
C ARG A 65 -5.43 8.45 -7.83
N PHE A 66 -5.26 9.74 -7.54
CA PHE A 66 -3.97 10.31 -7.19
C PHE A 66 -3.39 9.63 -5.94
N SER A 67 -4.19 9.45 -4.89
CA SER A 67 -3.77 8.75 -3.68
C SER A 67 -3.42 7.29 -3.95
N GLY A 68 -4.17 6.59 -4.82
CA GLY A 68 -3.85 5.21 -5.21
C GLY A 68 -2.51 5.08 -5.92
N TRP A 69 -2.23 5.95 -6.91
CA TRP A 69 -0.93 5.97 -7.59
C TRP A 69 0.22 6.33 -6.65
N LEU A 70 -0.01 7.30 -5.76
CA LEU A 70 0.99 7.73 -4.78
C LEU A 70 1.28 6.61 -3.76
N LEU A 71 0.25 5.89 -3.30
CA LEU A 71 0.41 4.68 -2.47
C LEU A 71 1.22 3.61 -3.20
N LEU A 72 0.94 3.35 -4.48
CA LEU A 72 1.67 2.34 -5.25
C LEU A 72 3.15 2.69 -5.36
N LEU A 73 3.45 3.95 -5.71
CA LEU A 73 4.82 4.45 -5.76
C LEU A 73 5.52 4.31 -4.41
N MET A 74 4.83 4.67 -3.32
CA MET A 74 5.37 4.57 -1.97
C MET A 74 5.62 3.13 -1.53
N LEU A 75 4.75 2.19 -1.89
CA LEU A 75 4.92 0.76 -1.59
C LEU A 75 6.12 0.16 -2.32
N VAL A 76 6.31 0.49 -3.60
CA VAL A 76 7.48 0.04 -4.38
C VAL A 76 8.77 0.63 -3.82
N PHE A 77 8.76 1.93 -3.48
CA PHE A 77 9.88 2.59 -2.82
C PHE A 77 10.21 1.91 -1.49
N THR A 78 9.18 1.57 -0.70
CA THR A 78 9.36 0.89 0.59
C THR A 78 9.95 -0.49 0.43
N LEU A 79 9.43 -1.30 -0.49
CA LEU A 79 9.98 -2.63 -0.72
C LEU A 79 11.48 -2.57 -1.06
N THR A 80 11.87 -1.58 -1.86
CA THR A 80 13.27 -1.33 -2.22
C THR A 80 14.10 -0.86 -1.02
N ALA A 81 13.59 0.10 -0.25
CA ALA A 81 14.26 0.60 0.96
C ALA A 81 14.46 -0.52 2.00
N VAL A 82 13.46 -1.37 2.20
CA VAL A 82 13.53 -2.53 3.11
C VAL A 82 14.52 -3.56 2.61
N TYR A 83 14.60 -3.80 1.30
CA TYR A 83 15.58 -4.70 0.71
C TYR A 83 17.01 -4.22 0.96
N PHE A 84 17.30 -2.94 0.76
CA PHE A 84 18.62 -2.38 1.08
C PHE A 84 18.90 -2.40 2.58
N LYS A 85 17.93 -1.94 3.39
CA LYS A 85 18.03 -1.90 4.86
C LYS A 85 18.30 -3.30 5.43
N ALA A 86 17.67 -4.35 4.91
CA ALA A 86 17.88 -5.73 5.34
C ALA A 86 19.28 -6.26 5.00
N ASN A 87 19.87 -5.85 3.88
CA ASN A 87 21.24 -6.25 3.49
C ASN A 87 22.30 -5.55 4.36
N ASP A 88 22.08 -4.29 4.72
CA ASP A 88 23.00 -3.51 5.56
C ASP A 88 22.78 -3.69 7.07
N TYR A 89 21.66 -4.28 7.50
CA TYR A 89 21.23 -4.41 8.90
C TYR A 89 22.14 -5.25 9.80
N PHE A 90 23.14 -5.93 9.28
CA PHE A 90 24.08 -6.69 10.10
C PHE A 90 25.55 -6.36 9.81
N SER A 91 25.81 -5.33 8.99
CA SER A 91 27.18 -4.91 8.66
C SER A 91 27.94 -4.34 9.87
N PHE A 92 27.23 -3.98 10.94
CA PHE A 92 27.80 -3.51 12.20
C PHE A 92 28.30 -4.64 13.12
N ILE A 93 28.03 -5.91 12.82
CA ILE A 93 28.57 -7.05 13.59
C ILE A 93 29.96 -7.42 13.03
N PRO A 94 31.03 -7.36 13.83
CA PRO A 94 32.39 -7.68 13.37
C PRO A 94 32.52 -9.11 12.80
N LEU A 95 31.70 -10.04 13.30
CA LEU A 95 31.58 -11.41 12.79
C LEU A 95 30.66 -11.48 11.55
N LYS A 96 31.22 -11.15 10.38
CA LYS A 96 30.56 -11.20 9.07
C LYS A 96 29.85 -12.53 8.77
N LYS A 97 30.31 -13.66 9.32
CA LYS A 97 29.67 -15.00 9.14
C LYS A 97 28.33 -15.14 9.88
N LEU A 98 28.21 -14.60 11.09
CA LEU A 98 26.94 -14.61 11.85
C LEU A 98 25.95 -13.58 11.28
N ALA A 99 26.45 -12.41 10.88
CA ALA A 99 25.69 -11.41 10.14
C ALA A 99 25.09 -11.98 8.85
N ALA A 100 25.90 -12.69 8.05
CA ALA A 100 25.43 -13.33 6.83
C ALA A 100 24.40 -14.45 7.10
N ALA A 101 24.58 -15.22 8.17
CA ALA A 101 23.61 -16.25 8.58
C ALA A 101 22.28 -15.64 9.05
N ALA A 102 22.32 -14.55 9.82
CA ALA A 102 21.14 -13.83 10.30
C ALA A 102 20.38 -13.14 9.15
N THR A 103 21.11 -12.53 8.21
CA THR A 103 20.55 -11.93 7.00
C THR A 103 19.86 -12.98 6.13
N ARG A 104 20.46 -14.17 5.99
CA ARG A 104 19.88 -15.31 5.27
C ARG A 104 18.65 -15.92 5.97
N MET A 105 18.50 -15.68 7.27
CA MET A 105 17.33 -16.11 8.06
C MET A 105 16.17 -15.09 8.05
N ILE A 106 16.33 -13.91 7.46
CA ILE A 106 15.24 -12.96 7.28
C ILE A 106 14.23 -13.57 6.30
N LYS A 107 13.07 -13.96 6.80
CA LYS A 107 11.97 -14.47 5.97
C LYS A 107 11.01 -13.33 5.65
N PHE A 108 10.93 -12.99 4.37
CA PHE A 108 9.89 -12.08 3.87
C PHE A 108 8.54 -12.77 3.94
N LYS A 109 7.62 -12.20 4.73
CA LYS A 109 6.23 -12.62 4.78
C LYS A 109 5.45 -11.83 3.75
N TRP A 110 5.21 -12.48 2.62
CA TRP A 110 4.51 -11.89 1.48
C TRP A 110 3.05 -11.54 1.74
N ILE A 111 2.43 -12.05 2.81
CA ILE A 111 1.01 -11.81 3.10
C ILE A 111 0.71 -10.32 3.35
N GLY A 112 1.55 -9.62 4.12
CA GLY A 112 1.35 -8.20 4.42
C GLY A 112 1.56 -7.31 3.19
N TRP A 113 2.64 -7.58 2.44
CA TRP A 113 2.90 -6.93 1.16
C TRP A 113 1.77 -7.15 0.16
N GLY A 114 1.32 -8.40 0.01
CA GLY A 114 0.24 -8.78 -0.89
C GLY A 114 -1.06 -8.04 -0.59
N LEU A 115 -1.44 -7.90 0.69
CA LEU A 115 -2.62 -7.13 1.09
C LEU A 115 -2.51 -5.64 0.73
N MET A 116 -1.35 -5.01 0.99
CA MET A 116 -1.16 -3.59 0.69
C MET A 116 -1.17 -3.31 -0.82
N PHE A 117 -0.50 -4.15 -1.61
CA PHE A 117 -0.55 -4.04 -3.06
C PHE A 117 -1.97 -4.28 -3.58
N ALA A 118 -2.65 -5.33 -3.12
CA ALA A 118 -4.03 -5.62 -3.51
C ALA A 118 -4.98 -4.46 -3.19
N GLY A 119 -4.91 -3.91 -1.97
CA GLY A 119 -5.72 -2.75 -1.58
C GLY A 119 -5.45 -1.53 -2.46
N THR A 120 -4.17 -1.26 -2.76
CA THR A 120 -3.77 -0.16 -3.64
C THR A 120 -4.27 -0.36 -5.08
N PHE A 121 -4.16 -1.58 -5.63
CA PHE A 121 -4.69 -1.89 -6.96
C PHE A 121 -6.22 -1.71 -7.02
N ILE A 122 -6.94 -2.11 -5.98
CA ILE A 122 -8.40 -1.88 -5.89
C ILE A 122 -8.70 -0.38 -5.94
N ILE A 123 -7.98 0.45 -5.18
CA ILE A 123 -8.16 1.91 -5.21
C ILE A 123 -7.96 2.46 -6.62
N ILE A 124 -6.90 2.03 -7.32
CA ILE A 124 -6.56 2.52 -8.67
C ILE A 124 -7.60 2.09 -9.71
N LEU A 125 -7.98 0.80 -9.73
CA LEU A 125 -8.89 0.22 -10.72
C LEU A 125 -10.30 0.79 -10.60
N PHE A 126 -10.81 0.95 -9.38
CA PHE A 126 -12.20 1.37 -9.15
C PHE A 126 -12.39 2.90 -9.10
N SER A 127 -11.30 3.66 -9.14
CA SER A 127 -11.30 5.12 -9.28
C SER A 127 -11.56 5.59 -10.74
N GLY A 128 -11.86 4.66 -11.65
CA GLY A 128 -12.30 4.89 -13.03
C GLY A 128 -13.43 5.91 -13.23
N LYS A 129 -13.23 6.88 -14.14
CA LYS A 129 -14.28 7.81 -14.60
C LYS A 129 -15.53 7.01 -14.98
N GLU A 130 -16.70 7.38 -14.48
CA GLU A 130 -17.93 6.97 -15.16
C GLU A 130 -17.84 7.48 -16.59
N LYS A 131 -18.03 6.58 -17.57
CA LYS A 131 -18.29 7.03 -18.93
C LYS A 131 -19.59 7.81 -18.84
N VAL A 132 -19.51 9.14 -18.92
CA VAL A 132 -20.68 9.98 -19.15
C VAL A 132 -21.23 9.52 -20.49
N SER A 133 -22.24 8.65 -20.44
CA SER A 133 -22.98 8.20 -21.60
C SER A 133 -23.79 9.41 -22.06
N LEU A 134 -23.20 10.24 -22.92
CA LEU A 134 -23.92 11.21 -23.74
C LEU A 134 -24.80 10.42 -24.72
N LYS A 135 -25.93 9.92 -24.24
CA LYS A 135 -26.95 9.32 -25.10
C LYS A 135 -28.33 9.74 -24.63
N THR A 136 -28.68 10.99 -24.91
CA THR A 136 -30.05 11.44 -25.20
C THR A 136 -30.01 12.92 -25.60
N SER A 137 -29.85 13.19 -26.89
CA SER A 137 -30.56 14.32 -27.47
C SER A 137 -31.74 13.73 -28.23
N PRO A 138 -33.00 13.93 -27.79
CA PRO A 138 -34.15 13.54 -28.59
C PRO A 138 -34.14 14.41 -29.85
N LYS A 139 -34.08 13.78 -31.01
CA LYS A 139 -34.29 14.42 -32.31
C LYS A 139 -35.77 14.81 -32.34
N MET A 140 -36.08 16.10 -32.26
CA MET A 140 -37.46 16.57 -32.41
C MET A 140 -37.93 16.28 -33.85
N PRO A 141 -39.15 15.77 -34.03
CA PRO A 141 -39.77 15.69 -35.35
C PRO A 141 -40.19 17.10 -35.79
N GLY A 142 -39.82 17.47 -37.02
CA GLY A 142 -40.35 18.60 -37.77
C GLY A 142 -41.10 18.10 -38.99
#